data_AF-A0A0V8JM72-F1
#
_entry.id   AF-A0A0V8JM72-F1
#
_cell.length_a   1.000
_cell.length_b   1.000
_cell.length_c   1.000
_cell.angle_alpha   90.00
_cell.angle_beta   90.00
_cell.angle_gamma   90.00
#
_symmetry.space_group_name_H-M   'P 1'
#
loop_
_entity.id
_entity.type
_entity.pdbx_description
1 polymer ?
#
loop_
_entity_poly.entity_id
_entity_poly.type
_entity_poly.pdbx_seq_one_letter_code
_entity_poly.pdbx_strand_id
1 'polypeptide(L)' 'MKLFRVQADLTQSELAEKVGVTRQTISLIEKGKYNPTLKLCLEICYAVDQTLNDVFWVEREGSNEENKR' A
#
# COMPACT_ATOMS: atom_id res chain seq x y z
N MET A 1 0.55 2.83 2.30
CA MET A 1 1.80 2.19 1.81
C MET A 1 3.10 2.89 2.23
N LYS A 2 3.46 4.09 1.72
CA LYS A 2 4.76 4.75 2.00
C LYS A 2 5.12 4.84 3.49
N LEU A 3 4.15 5.20 4.33
CA LEU A 3 4.31 5.29 5.78
C LEU A 3 4.85 3.98 6.38
N PHE A 4 4.21 2.86 6.07
CA PHE A 4 4.57 1.53 6.58
C PHE A 4 5.94 1.08 6.09
N ARG A 5 6.31 1.37 4.84
CA ARG A 5 7.67 1.08 4.34
C ARG A 5 8.72 1.83 5.16
N VAL A 6 8.48 3.10 5.48
CA VAL A 6 9.42 3.90 6.29
C VAL A 6 9.46 3.41 7.74
N GLN A 7 8.32 3.01 8.32
CA GLN A 7 8.27 2.41 9.66
C GLN A 7 8.99 1.06 9.75
N ALA A 8 9.01 0.30 8.66
CA ALA A 8 9.79 -0.93 8.52
C ALA A 8 11.30 -0.68 8.25
N ASP A 9 11.76 0.58 8.26
CA ASP A 9 13.14 0.99 7.95
C ASP A 9 13.65 0.49 6.60
N LEU A 10 12.75 0.45 5.59
CA LEU A 10 13.09 0.02 4.24
C LEU A 10 13.17 1.21 3.29
N THR A 11 14.19 1.24 2.45
CA THR A 11 14.20 2.06 1.22
C THR A 11 13.25 1.47 0.17
N GLN A 12 12.93 2.25 -0.87
CA GLN A 12 12.14 1.74 -2.00
C GLN A 12 12.84 0.59 -2.72
N SER A 13 14.19 0.59 -2.76
CA SER A 13 14.98 -0.44 -3.43
C SER A 13 14.96 -1.75 -2.65
N GLU A 14 15.13 -1.68 -1.32
CA GLU A 14 15.11 -2.88 -0.46
C GLU A 14 13.73 -3.54 -0.45
N LEU A 15 12.65 -2.74 -0.40
CA LEU A 15 11.31 -3.32 -0.51
C LEU A 15 11.09 -3.95 -1.90
N ALA A 16 11.55 -3.28 -2.96
CA ALA A 16 11.44 -3.79 -4.32
C ALA A 16 12.13 -5.15 -4.48
N GLU A 17 13.34 -5.29 -3.91
CA GLU A 17 14.08 -6.54 -3.86
C GLU A 17 13.32 -7.63 -3.09
N LYS A 18 12.79 -7.31 -1.90
CA LYS A 18 12.02 -8.24 -1.07
C LYS A 18 10.77 -8.80 -1.77
N VAL A 19 10.08 -7.98 -2.58
CA VAL A 19 8.82 -8.37 -3.24
C VAL A 19 8.99 -8.69 -4.73
N GLY A 20 10.23 -8.78 -5.21
CA GLY A 20 10.53 -9.21 -6.59
C GLY A 20 10.07 -8.24 -7.68
N VAL A 21 10.10 -6.93 -7.43
CA VAL A 21 9.76 -5.89 -8.41
C VAL A 21 10.87 -4.86 -8.56
N THR A 22 10.68 -3.88 -9.44
CA THR A 22 11.64 -2.78 -9.59
C THR A 22 11.39 -1.68 -8.56
N ARG A 23 12.43 -0.90 -8.21
CA ARG A 23 12.29 0.32 -7.39
C ARG A 23 11.25 1.28 -7.99
N GLN A 24 11.17 1.36 -9.32
CA GLN A 24 10.21 2.19 -10.03
C GLN A 24 8.77 1.73 -9.80
N THR A 25 8.52 0.41 -9.75
CA THR A 25 7.22 -0.16 -9.41
C THR A 25 6.78 0.31 -8.02
N ILE A 26 7.65 0.21 -7.01
CA ILE A 26 7.35 0.71 -5.65
C ILE A 26 7.06 2.22 -5.67
N SER A 27 7.87 3.01 -6.40
CA SER A 27 7.66 4.45 -6.52
C SER A 27 6.30 4.81 -7.14
N LEU A 28 5.85 4.07 -8.16
CA LEU A 28 4.55 4.29 -8.80
C LEU A 28 3.39 3.89 -7.88
N ILE A 29 3.52 2.79 -7.13
CA ILE A 29 2.54 2.38 -6.11
C ILE A 29 2.39 3.46 -5.05
N GLU A 30 3.49 3.97 -4.49
CA GLU A 30 3.47 5.01 -3.46
C GLU A 30 2.85 6.32 -3.93
N LYS A 31 2.95 6.62 -5.23
CA LYS A 31 2.34 7.81 -5.85
C LYS A 31 0.89 7.58 -6.30
N GLY A 32 0.34 6.37 -6.10
CA GLY A 32 -0.99 5.99 -6.60
C GLY A 32 -1.08 5.96 -8.13
N LYS A 33 0.04 5.83 -8.83
CA LYS A 33 0.13 5.82 -10.30
C LYS A 33 0.15 4.42 -10.89
N TYR A 34 0.20 3.39 -10.05
CA TYR A 34 0.12 2.00 -10.44
C TYR A 34 -0.78 1.26 -9.47
N ASN A 35 -1.72 0.47 -10.03
CA ASN A 35 -2.58 -0.41 -9.25
C ASN A 35 -1.95 -1.80 -9.21
N PRO A 36 -1.32 -2.21 -8.08
CA PRO A 36 -0.70 -3.52 -7.95
C PRO A 36 -1.73 -4.65 -7.99
N THR A 37 -1.27 -5.86 -8.33
CA THR A 37 -2.09 -7.07 -8.18
C THR A 37 -2.30 -7.38 -6.70
N LEU A 38 -3.37 -8.10 -6.36
CA LEU A 38 -3.61 -8.55 -4.98
C LEU A 38 -2.40 -9.31 -4.41
N LYS A 39 -1.76 -10.14 -5.24
CA LYS A 39 -0.54 -10.86 -4.85
C LYS A 39 0.57 -9.91 -4.40
N LEU A 40 0.86 -8.87 -5.20
CA LEU A 40 1.88 -7.88 -4.87
C LEU A 40 1.49 -7.05 -3.63
N CYS A 41 0.20 -6.75 -3.44
CA CYS A 41 -0.25 -6.12 -2.20
C CYS A 41 0.06 -6.99 -0.98
N LEU A 42 -0.24 -8.29 -1.03
CA LEU A 42 0.04 -9.23 0.05
C LEU A 42 1.54 -9.34 0.33
N GLU A 43 2.37 -9.45 -0.71
CA GLU A 43 3.84 -9.49 -0.56
C GLU A 43 4.38 -8.21 0.10
N ILE A 44 3.86 -7.04 -0.26
CA ILE A 44 4.21 -5.77 0.39
C ILE A 44 3.78 -5.78 1.86
N CYS A 45 2.56 -6.22 2.16
CA CYS A 45 2.04 -6.32 3.52
C CYS A 45 2.93 -7.21 4.41
N TYR A 46 3.33 -8.38 3.91
CA TYR A 46 4.24 -9.28 4.64
C TYR A 46 5.63 -8.65 4.84
N ALA A 47 6.14 -7.91 3.86
CA ALA A 47 7.45 -7.27 3.95
C ALA A 47 7.52 -6.13 4.98
N VAL A 48 6.38 -5.52 5.33
CA VAL A 48 6.29 -4.40 6.29
C VAL A 48 5.58 -4.78 7.59
N ASP A 49 5.23 -6.06 7.77
CA ASP A 49 4.50 -6.60 8.93
C ASP A 49 3.18 -5.84 9.22
N GLN A 50 2.34 -5.69 8.19
CA GLN A 50 1.04 -5.01 8.28
C GLN A 50 -0.04 -5.76 7.51
N THR A 51 -1.31 -5.41 7.73
CA THR A 51 -2.42 -6.02 6.99
C THR A 51 -2.78 -5.24 5.72
N LEU A 52 -3.55 -5.86 4.83
CA LEU A 52 -4.06 -5.21 3.61
C LEU A 52 -4.91 -3.98 3.95
N ASN A 53 -5.70 -4.06 5.02
CA ASN A 53 -6.56 -2.98 5.48
C ASN A 53 -5.75 -1.75 5.88
N ASP A 54 -4.63 -1.95 6.58
CA ASP A 54 -3.78 -0.85 7.03
C ASP A 54 -3.05 -0.19 5.85
N VAL A 55 -2.54 -1.00 4.92
CA VAL A 55 -1.61 -0.52 3.88
C VAL A 55 -2.31 0.11 2.68
N PHE A 56 -3.45 -0.43 2.25
CA PHE A 56 -4.09 -0.13 0.97
C PHE A 56 -5.56 0.30 1.05
N TRP A 57 -6.25 0.02 2.15
CA TRP A 57 -7.67 0.35 2.25
C TRP A 57 -7.84 1.79 2.75
N VAL A 58 -8.69 2.53 2.05
CA VAL A 58 -9.12 3.86 2.48
C VAL A 58 -10.52 3.69 3.06
N GLU A 59 -10.86 4.46 4.10
CA GLU A 59 -12.24 4.50 4.57
C GLU A 59 -13.15 4.80 3.37
N ARG A 60 -14.16 3.94 3.17
CA ARG A 60 -15.21 4.25 2.20
C ARG A 60 -15.81 5.56 2.66
N GLU A 61 -15.69 6.62 1.85
CA GLU A 61 -16.45 7.84 2.07
C GLU A 61 -17.90 7.43 2.24
N GLY A 62 -18.39 7.51 3.47
CA GLY A 62 -19.73 7.13 3.82
C GLY A 62 -20.68 7.96 2.98
N SER A 63 -21.65 7.28 2.36
CA SER A 63 -22.91 7.84 1.92
C SER A 63 -23.56 8.64 3.06
N ASN A 64 -23.16 9.91 3.21
CA ASN A 64 -23.85 10.89 4.04
C ASN A 64 -25.11 11.36 3.29
N GLU A 65 -26.05 10.46 3.09
CA GLU A 65 -27.42 10.77 2.61
C GLU A 65 -28.46 10.19 3.57
N GLU A 66 -28.30 10.33 4.88
CA GLU A 66 -29.37 9.99 5.83
C GLU A 66 -29.30 10.90 7.07
N ASN A 67 -29.51 12.20 6.86
CA ASN A 67 -30.10 13.06 7.88
C ASN A 67 -30.92 14.18 7.22
N LYS A 68 -31.96 13.75 6.51
CA LYS A 68 -33.09 14.57 6.08
C LYS A 68 -34.35 14.00 6.73
N ARG A 69 -34.51 14.21 8.04
CA ARG A 69 -35.79 14.08 8.75
C ARG A 69 -35.85 15.13 9.84
#